data_AF-A0A0M4J2R4-F1
#
_entry.id   AF-A0A0M4J2R4-F1
#
_cell.length_a   1.000
_cell.length_b   1.000
_cell.length_c   1.000
_cell.angle_alpha   90.00
_cell.angle_beta   90.00
_cell.angle_gamma   90.00
#
_symmetry.space_group_name_H-M   'P 1'
#
loop_
_entity.id
_entity.type
_entity.pdbx_description
1 polymer ?
#
loop_
_entity_poly.entity_id
_entity_poly.type
_entity_poly.pdbx_seq_one_letter_code
_entity_poly.pdbx_strand_id
1 'polypeptide(L)'
;RLPFAQHLWDDNGHWYGLSYAVQCVTGLWMAEVSFGVDCLFATVLMLAAAQLRVLALRLVRLKVDAGGAPGDQPGATDGAYRELCLCVESHQEILRFITHLNGTMSPVAMTQFVFSVLVACVALFQATYSTDITAVIKCVSFLPIPGGQVYLYCWAAHHVTEQAEAVSTAAYCSPWVDAGPRFKRALRILISRAQKPLVLTAGRLYPVNRETFLSLVNASYTYYALLGQMNKRSAN
;
A
#
# COMPACT_ATOMS: atom_id res chain seq x y z
N ARG A 1 -13.62 13.24 32.63
CA ARG A 1 -12.17 12.90 32.64
C ARG A 1 -11.60 13.28 31.28
N LEU A 2 -10.54 14.08 31.26
CA LEU A 2 -9.84 14.47 30.03
C LEU A 2 -9.33 13.22 29.27
N PRO A 3 -9.13 13.31 27.93
CA PRO A 3 -8.51 12.24 27.16
C PRO A 3 -7.04 11.98 27.54
N PHE A 4 -6.33 12.96 28.13
CA PHE A 4 -4.96 12.83 28.62
C PHE A 4 -4.82 13.39 30.04
N ALA A 5 -4.07 12.71 30.91
CA ALA A 5 -3.85 13.13 32.29
C ALA A 5 -2.95 14.37 32.35
N GLN A 6 -3.41 15.45 33.01
CA GLN A 6 -2.59 16.63 33.28
C GLN A 6 -1.88 16.51 34.63
N HIS A 7 -0.68 17.13 34.72
CA HIS A 7 0.07 17.28 35.95
C HIS A 7 -0.70 18.12 36.99
N LEU A 8 -0.43 17.86 38.28
CA LEU A 8 -1.11 18.34 39.50
C LEU A 8 -1.30 19.86 39.69
N TRP A 9 -0.82 20.73 38.80
CA TRP A 9 -0.72 22.17 39.04
C TRP A 9 -1.74 22.97 38.22
N ASP A 10 -3.03 22.88 38.55
CA ASP A 10 -3.95 24.03 38.45
C ASP A 10 -5.36 23.68 38.97
N ASP A 11 -5.67 24.16 40.18
CA ASP A 11 -7.02 24.14 40.76
C ASP A 11 -7.86 25.37 40.30
N ASN A 12 -7.43 26.03 39.20
CA ASN A 12 -8.05 27.24 38.65
C ASN A 12 -8.85 26.92 37.37
N GLY A 13 -10.17 27.10 37.41
CA GLY A 13 -11.09 26.73 36.33
C GLY A 13 -10.83 27.39 34.96
N HIS A 14 -10.20 28.56 34.91
CA HIS A 14 -9.90 29.28 33.66
C HIS A 14 -8.72 28.67 32.89
N TRP A 15 -7.65 28.30 33.59
CA TRP A 15 -6.45 27.67 33.02
C TRP A 15 -6.74 26.21 32.61
N TYR A 16 -7.66 25.55 33.30
CA TYR A 16 -8.20 24.25 32.88
C TYR A 16 -8.88 24.32 31.50
N GLY A 17 -9.74 25.32 31.27
CA GLY A 17 -10.43 25.49 29.97
C GLY A 17 -9.45 25.76 28.83
N LEU A 18 -8.45 26.63 29.05
CA LEU A 18 -7.42 26.93 28.07
C LEU A 18 -6.57 25.69 27.74
N SER A 19 -6.12 24.96 28.75
CA SER A 19 -5.27 23.80 28.56
C SER A 19 -6.01 22.64 27.88
N TYR A 20 -7.31 22.47 28.15
CA TYR A 20 -8.17 21.54 27.41
C TYR A 20 -8.29 21.92 25.94
N ALA A 21 -8.56 23.20 25.64
CA ALA A 21 -8.64 23.69 24.27
C ALA A 21 -7.33 23.46 23.51
N VAL A 22 -6.19 23.75 24.15
CA VAL A 22 -4.86 23.49 23.57
C VAL A 22 -4.67 21.99 23.29
N GLN A 23 -5.00 21.10 24.22
CA GLN A 23 -4.89 19.65 24.01
C GLN A 23 -5.78 19.14 22.87
N CYS A 24 -7.00 19.68 22.73
CA CYS A 24 -7.87 19.31 21.62
C CYS A 24 -7.30 19.78 20.28
N VAL A 25 -6.79 21.01 20.21
CA VAL A 25 -6.19 21.56 18.98
C VAL A 25 -4.94 20.79 18.60
N THR A 26 -4.04 20.48 19.54
CA THR A 26 -2.84 19.70 19.24
C THR A 26 -3.18 18.28 18.82
N GLY A 27 -4.17 17.64 19.46
CA GLY A 27 -4.66 16.32 19.07
C GLY A 27 -5.22 16.27 17.65
N LEU A 28 -6.05 17.26 17.27
CA LEU A 28 -6.59 17.39 15.92
C LEU A 28 -5.49 17.60 14.88
N TRP A 29 -4.51 18.46 15.20
CA TRP A 29 -3.40 18.74 14.31
C TRP A 29 -2.52 17.49 14.07
N MET A 30 -2.22 16.74 15.14
CA MET A 30 -1.46 15.49 15.02
C MET A 30 -2.22 14.42 14.20
N ALA A 31 -3.54 14.35 14.36
CA ALA A 31 -4.37 13.44 13.57
C ALA A 31 -4.37 13.83 12.07
N GLU A 32 -4.46 15.12 11.76
CA GLU A 32 -4.39 15.63 10.39
C GLU A 32 -3.04 15.30 9.74
N VAL A 33 -1.92 15.56 10.44
CA VAL A 33 -0.58 15.23 9.96
C VAL A 33 -0.45 13.73 9.69
N SER A 34 -0.95 12.89 10.60
CA SER A 34 -0.87 11.43 10.47
C SER A 34 -1.68 10.93 9.26
N PHE A 35 -2.91 11.43 9.11
CA PHE A 35 -3.76 11.12 7.96
C PHE A 35 -3.14 11.61 6.64
N GLY A 36 -2.50 12.80 6.67
CA GLY A 36 -1.77 13.34 5.52
C GLY A 36 -0.63 12.43 5.06
N VAL A 37 0.13 11.85 5.99
CA VAL A 37 1.19 10.88 5.69
C VAL A 37 0.60 9.60 5.08
N ASP A 38 -0.47 9.08 5.65
CA ASP A 38 -1.18 7.88 5.13
C ASP A 38 -1.69 8.12 3.70
N CYS A 39 -2.32 9.27 3.45
CA CYS A 39 -2.81 9.65 2.13
C CYS A 39 -1.67 9.87 1.13
N LEU A 40 -0.58 10.51 1.53
CA LEU A 40 0.59 10.71 0.68
C LEU A 40 1.20 9.37 0.27
N PHE A 41 1.33 8.42 1.20
CA PHE A 41 1.81 7.08 0.90
C PHE A 41 0.90 6.36 -0.11
N ALA A 42 -0.41 6.33 0.16
CA ALA A 42 -1.37 5.66 -0.71
C ALA A 42 -1.44 6.27 -2.12
N THR A 43 -1.44 7.61 -2.22
CA THR A 43 -1.51 8.32 -3.50
C THR A 43 -0.26 8.11 -4.36
N VAL A 44 0.94 8.13 -3.76
CA VAL A 44 2.19 7.90 -4.49
C VAL A 44 2.29 6.46 -5.01
N LEU A 45 1.84 5.47 -4.23
CA LEU A 45 1.75 4.09 -4.69
C LEU A 45 0.71 3.93 -5.81
N MET A 46 -0.46 4.55 -5.67
CA MET A 46 -1.48 4.54 -6.72
C MET A 46 -1.00 5.22 -8.00
N LEU A 47 -0.21 6.28 -7.89
CA LEU A 47 0.44 6.91 -9.04
C LEU A 47 1.42 5.95 -9.72
N ALA A 48 2.25 5.23 -8.95
CA ALA A 48 3.14 4.22 -9.50
C ALA A 48 2.38 3.09 -10.22
N ALA A 49 1.29 2.60 -9.63
CA ALA A 49 0.41 1.62 -10.25
C ALA A 49 -0.23 2.15 -11.54
N ALA A 50 -0.66 3.42 -11.56
CA ALA A 50 -1.20 4.06 -12.75
C ALA A 50 -0.16 4.18 -13.86
N GLN A 51 1.10 4.53 -13.54
CA GLN A 51 2.19 4.57 -14.51
C GLN A 51 2.46 3.19 -15.14
N LEU A 52 2.44 2.12 -14.33
CA LEU A 52 2.53 0.73 -14.83
C LEU A 52 1.36 0.38 -15.75
N ARG A 53 0.14 0.78 -15.39
CA ARG A 53 -1.04 0.58 -16.23
C ARG A 53 -0.96 1.32 -17.56
N VAL A 54 -0.51 2.58 -17.55
CA VAL A 54 -0.30 3.36 -18.78
C VAL A 54 0.75 2.70 -19.66
N LEU A 55 1.85 2.21 -19.09
CA LEU A 55 2.86 1.45 -19.80
C LEU A 55 2.29 0.17 -20.42
N ALA A 56 1.50 -0.61 -19.67
CA ALA A 56 0.84 -1.81 -20.17
C ALA A 56 -0.09 -1.49 -21.37
N LEU A 57 -0.87 -0.41 -21.28
CA LEU A 57 -1.73 0.03 -22.38
C LEU A 57 -0.92 0.48 -23.61
N ARG A 58 0.22 1.17 -23.41
CA ARG A 58 1.12 1.53 -24.51
C ARG A 58 1.65 0.29 -25.20
N LEU A 59 2.09 -0.72 -24.44
CA LEU A 59 2.60 -1.99 -24.97
C LEU A 59 1.59 -2.74 -25.84
N VAL A 60 0.32 -2.79 -25.43
CA VAL A 60 -0.76 -3.42 -26.23
C VAL A 60 -1.07 -2.63 -27.50
N ARG A 61 -0.94 -1.29 -27.45
CA ARG A 61 -1.25 -0.40 -28.58
C ARG A 61 -0.09 -0.22 -29.57
N LEU A 62 1.05 -0.88 -29.37
CA LEU A 62 2.13 -0.82 -30.34
C LEU A 62 1.62 -1.29 -31.71
N LYS A 63 1.71 -0.42 -32.71
CA LYS A 63 1.42 -0.77 -34.09
C LYS A 63 2.68 -1.37 -34.68
N VAL A 64 2.69 -2.69 -34.82
CA VAL A 64 3.67 -3.38 -35.64
C VAL A 64 3.05 -3.48 -37.02
N ASP A 65 3.51 -2.64 -37.94
CA ASP A 65 3.14 -2.79 -39.34
C ASP A 65 3.65 -4.16 -39.80
N ALA A 66 2.71 -5.02 -40.17
CA ALA A 66 3.00 -6.34 -40.70
C ALA A 66 3.99 -6.15 -41.86
N GLY A 67 5.11 -6.88 -41.82
CA GLY A 67 6.18 -6.79 -42.82
C GLY A 67 5.61 -6.58 -44.22
N GLY A 68 5.79 -5.36 -44.72
CA GLY A 68 5.12 -4.90 -45.92
C GLY A 68 5.48 -5.75 -47.13
N ALA A 69 4.51 -5.81 -48.03
CA ALA A 69 4.69 -6.08 -49.45
C ALA A 69 6.01 -5.48 -50.01
N PRO A 70 6.57 -6.02 -51.10
CA PRO A 70 7.94 -5.76 -51.60
C PRO A 70 8.28 -4.32 -52.08
N GLY A 71 7.72 -3.27 -51.45
CA GLY A 71 8.04 -1.86 -51.71
C GLY A 71 7.93 -0.93 -50.50
N ASP A 72 7.82 -1.43 -49.26
CA ASP A 72 7.56 -0.59 -48.09
C ASP A 72 8.82 0.12 -47.54
N GLN A 73 8.64 1.34 -47.05
CA GLN A 73 9.73 2.25 -46.66
C GLN A 73 10.45 1.78 -45.38
N PRO A 74 11.80 1.80 -45.32
CA PRO A 74 12.57 1.32 -44.17
C PRO A 74 12.35 2.06 -42.83
N GLY A 75 11.53 3.12 -42.80
CA GLY A 75 11.28 3.94 -41.60
C GLY A 75 10.19 3.42 -40.65
N ALA A 76 9.22 2.62 -41.12
CA ALA A 76 8.07 2.20 -40.30
C ALA A 76 8.44 1.17 -39.21
N THR A 77 9.27 0.18 -39.56
CA THR A 77 9.77 -0.84 -38.62
C THR A 77 10.69 -0.25 -37.56
N ASP A 78 11.37 0.85 -37.89
CA ASP A 78 12.25 1.59 -36.97
C ASP A 78 11.42 2.44 -35.98
N GLY A 79 10.22 2.89 -36.39
CA GLY A 79 9.25 3.59 -35.53
C GLY A 79 8.74 2.71 -34.39
N ALA A 80 8.23 1.51 -34.70
CA ALA A 80 7.73 0.57 -33.69
C ALA A 80 8.82 0.10 -32.72
N TYR A 81 10.05 -0.11 -33.23
CA TYR A 81 11.20 -0.42 -32.39
C TYR A 81 11.56 0.73 -31.45
N ARG A 82 11.53 1.98 -31.93
CA ARG A 82 11.80 3.15 -31.10
C ARG A 82 10.73 3.35 -30.02
N GLU A 83 9.45 3.14 -30.33
CA GLU A 83 8.39 3.15 -29.33
C GLU A 83 8.57 2.08 -28.25
N LEU A 84 9.00 0.87 -28.64
CA LEU A 84 9.33 -0.19 -27.69
C LEU A 84 10.50 0.22 -26.79
N CYS A 85 11.56 0.83 -27.35
CA CYS A 85 12.68 1.34 -26.56
C CYS A 85 12.23 2.38 -25.53
N LEU A 86 11.35 3.30 -25.91
CA LEU A 86 10.76 4.28 -24.98
C LEU A 86 9.92 3.61 -23.88
N CYS A 87 9.18 2.55 -24.22
CA CYS A 87 8.45 1.76 -23.23
C CYS A 87 9.40 1.05 -22.25
N VAL A 88 10.51 0.50 -22.75
CA VAL A 88 11.54 -0.14 -21.91
C VAL A 88 12.19 0.88 -20.97
N GLU A 89 12.53 2.07 -21.47
CA GLU A 89 13.12 3.15 -20.67
C GLU A 89 12.14 3.62 -19.60
N SER A 90 10.88 3.86 -19.96
CA SER A 90 9.80 4.20 -19.03
C SER A 90 9.62 3.11 -17.96
N HIS A 91 9.65 1.83 -18.35
CA HIS A 91 9.56 0.70 -17.40
C HIS A 91 10.71 0.71 -16.39
N GLN A 92 11.94 0.98 -16.85
CA GLN A 92 13.11 1.07 -15.99
C GLN A 92 13.01 2.25 -15.02
N GLU A 93 12.55 3.41 -15.47
CA GLU A 93 12.33 4.58 -14.61
C GLU A 93 11.26 4.30 -13.55
N ILE A 94 10.14 3.69 -13.93
CA ILE A 94 9.08 3.31 -12.99
C ILE A 94 9.60 2.30 -11.95
N LEU A 95 10.38 1.30 -12.36
CA LEU A 95 10.98 0.35 -11.43
C LEU A 95 11.99 1.02 -10.48
N ARG A 96 12.82 1.95 -10.98
CA ARG A 96 13.73 2.74 -10.12
C ARG A 96 12.94 3.58 -9.13
N PHE A 97 11.86 4.22 -9.57
CA PHE A 97 10.97 5.00 -8.73
C PHE A 97 10.33 4.15 -7.62
N ILE A 98 9.75 2.99 -7.96
CA ILE A 98 9.15 2.08 -6.98
C ILE A 98 10.20 1.53 -6.01
N THR A 99 11.42 1.22 -6.48
CA THR A 99 12.50 0.76 -5.61
C THR A 99 12.93 1.85 -4.62
N HIS A 100 13.05 3.09 -5.09
CA HIS A 100 13.36 4.25 -4.24
C HIS A 100 12.24 4.54 -3.23
N LEU A 101 10.98 4.47 -3.69
CA LEU A 101 9.80 4.62 -2.85
C LEU A 101 9.75 3.55 -1.76
N ASN A 102 9.99 2.28 -2.11
CA ASN A 102 10.06 1.19 -1.16
C ASN A 102 11.16 1.44 -0.13
N GLY A 103 12.35 1.86 -0.54
CA GLY A 103 13.44 2.17 0.38
C GLY A 103 13.11 3.28 1.40
N THR A 104 12.39 4.31 0.96
CA THR A 104 12.03 5.47 1.78
C THR A 104 10.82 5.22 2.67
N MET A 105 9.80 4.54 2.13
CA MET A 105 8.51 4.38 2.80
C MET A 105 8.38 3.06 3.59
N SER A 106 9.23 2.07 3.33
CA SER A 106 9.27 0.82 4.10
C SER A 106 9.41 1.01 5.62
N PRO A 107 10.30 1.89 6.15
CA PRO A 107 10.36 2.14 7.59
C PRO A 107 9.09 2.83 8.11
N VAL A 108 8.51 3.77 7.35
CA VAL A 108 7.27 4.47 7.71
C VAL A 108 6.11 3.48 7.84
N ALA A 109 5.94 2.61 6.85
CA ALA A 109 4.91 1.56 6.87
C ALA A 109 5.12 0.58 8.04
N MET A 110 6.36 0.21 8.36
CA MET A 110 6.67 -0.65 9.50
C MET A 110 6.29 0.01 10.83
N THR A 111 6.66 1.28 11.03
CA THR A 111 6.28 2.04 12.22
C THR A 111 4.76 2.13 12.34
N GLN A 112 4.06 2.44 11.26
CA GLN A 112 2.60 2.50 11.23
C GLN A 112 1.98 1.16 11.64
N PHE A 113 2.45 0.04 11.10
CA PHE A 113 1.92 -1.29 11.43
C PHE A 113 2.12 -1.64 12.90
N VAL A 114 3.31 -1.37 13.46
CA VAL A 114 3.58 -1.59 14.88
C VAL A 114 2.64 -0.76 15.76
N PHE A 115 2.47 0.53 15.45
CA PHE A 115 1.54 1.38 16.19
C PHE A 115 0.08 0.90 16.07
N SER A 116 -0.39 0.56 14.87
CA SER A 116 -1.74 0.03 14.67
C SER A 116 -1.99 -1.25 15.46
N VAL A 117 -1.01 -2.17 15.51
CA VAL A 117 -1.10 -3.41 16.30
C VAL A 117 -1.14 -3.09 17.80
N LEU A 118 -0.25 -2.25 18.30
CA LEU A 118 -0.24 -1.87 19.73
C LEU A 118 -1.56 -1.24 20.16
N VAL A 119 -2.08 -0.32 19.35
CA VAL A 119 -3.37 0.33 19.59
C VAL A 119 -4.51 -0.68 19.57
N ALA A 120 -4.53 -1.61 18.62
CA ALA A 120 -5.52 -2.68 18.57
C ALA A 120 -5.44 -3.61 19.80
N CYS A 121 -4.24 -3.97 20.25
CA CYS A 121 -4.03 -4.79 21.45
C CYS A 121 -4.58 -4.10 22.71
N VAL A 122 -4.31 -2.79 22.89
CA VAL A 122 -4.84 -2.02 24.02
C VAL A 122 -6.37 -1.92 23.96
N ALA A 123 -6.94 -1.68 22.77
CA ALA A 123 -8.38 -1.62 22.59
C ALA A 123 -9.07 -2.96 22.91
N LEU A 124 -8.49 -4.09 22.46
CA LEU A 124 -9.00 -5.43 22.75
C LEU A 124 -8.89 -5.78 24.23
N PHE A 125 -7.78 -5.40 24.87
CA PHE A 125 -7.60 -5.59 26.31
C PHE A 125 -8.66 -4.82 27.11
N GLN A 126 -8.88 -3.54 26.79
CA GLN A 126 -9.92 -2.75 27.43
C GLN A 126 -11.31 -3.38 27.20
N ALA A 127 -11.62 -3.81 25.98
CA ALA A 127 -12.89 -4.47 25.68
C ALA A 127 -13.10 -5.79 26.45
N THR A 128 -12.02 -6.51 26.78
CA THR A 128 -12.10 -7.81 27.49
C THR A 128 -12.25 -7.64 29.00
N TYR A 129 -11.60 -6.62 29.59
CA TYR A 129 -11.57 -6.42 31.04
C TYR A 129 -12.58 -5.39 31.55
N SER A 130 -13.12 -4.51 30.70
CA SER A 130 -14.12 -3.53 31.14
C SER A 130 -15.47 -4.19 31.37
N THR A 131 -16.03 -4.03 32.57
CA THR A 131 -17.42 -4.40 32.90
C THR A 131 -18.44 -3.43 32.32
N ASP A 132 -17.98 -2.24 31.91
CA ASP A 132 -18.82 -1.18 31.35
C ASP A 132 -19.07 -1.40 29.85
N ILE A 133 -20.33 -1.72 29.50
CA ILE A 133 -20.76 -1.91 28.10
C ILE A 133 -20.43 -0.69 27.23
N THR A 134 -20.50 0.53 27.78
CA THR A 134 -20.17 1.76 27.04
C THR A 134 -18.68 1.86 26.69
N ALA A 135 -17.77 1.31 27.51
CA ALA A 135 -16.35 1.24 27.21
C ALA A 135 -16.07 0.20 26.12
N VAL A 136 -16.74 -0.96 26.18
CA VAL A 136 -16.66 -2.00 25.15
C VAL A 136 -17.13 -1.46 23.79
N ILE A 137 -18.29 -0.80 23.73
CA ILE A 137 -18.82 -0.21 22.49
C ILE A 137 -17.83 0.80 21.90
N LYS A 138 -17.23 1.65 22.73
CA LYS A 138 -16.19 2.60 22.27
C LYS A 138 -14.98 1.88 21.68
N CYS A 139 -14.47 0.85 22.35
CA CYS A 139 -13.33 0.07 21.86
C CYS A 139 -13.64 -0.62 20.52
N VAL A 140 -14.80 -1.26 20.40
CA VAL A 140 -15.23 -1.92 19.16
C VAL A 140 -15.45 -0.91 18.04
N SER A 141 -16.01 0.27 18.32
CA SER A 141 -16.18 1.33 17.32
C SER A 141 -14.85 1.94 16.85
N PHE A 142 -13.81 1.87 17.67
CA PHE A 142 -12.49 2.45 17.39
C PHE A 142 -11.57 1.49 16.62
N LEU A 143 -11.66 0.18 16.86
CA LEU A 143 -10.86 -0.87 16.20
C LEU A 143 -10.79 -0.81 14.66
N PRO A 144 -11.88 -0.47 13.93
CA PRO A 144 -11.85 -0.33 12.48
C PRO A 144 -10.91 0.77 11.98
N ILE A 145 -10.57 1.78 12.79
CA ILE A 145 -9.73 2.91 12.38
C ILE A 145 -8.29 2.46 12.07
N PRO A 146 -7.52 1.89 13.02
CA PRO A 146 -6.18 1.38 12.72
C PRO A 146 -6.21 0.21 11.73
N GLY A 147 -7.27 -0.61 11.75
CA GLY A 147 -7.47 -1.68 10.77
C GLY A 147 -7.60 -1.14 9.34
N GLY A 148 -8.38 -0.06 9.17
CA GLY A 148 -8.55 0.64 7.89
C GLY A 148 -7.27 1.29 7.38
N GLN A 149 -6.45 1.86 8.29
CA GLN A 149 -5.13 2.37 7.94
C GLN A 149 -4.23 1.25 7.39
N VAL A 150 -4.06 0.15 8.11
CA VAL A 150 -3.24 -0.99 7.63
C VAL A 150 -3.78 -1.55 6.32
N TYR A 151 -5.11 -1.67 6.19
CA TYR A 151 -5.75 -2.12 4.95
C TYR A 151 -5.42 -1.20 3.77
N LEU A 152 -5.45 0.12 3.95
CA LEU A 152 -5.12 1.08 2.89
C LEU A 152 -3.70 0.87 2.36
N TYR A 153 -2.74 0.66 3.26
CA TYR A 153 -1.34 0.41 2.88
C TYR A 153 -1.20 -0.90 2.10
N CYS A 154 -1.79 -1.98 2.61
CA CYS A 154 -1.77 -3.29 1.95
C CYS A 154 -2.49 -3.27 0.60
N TRP A 155 -3.58 -2.53 0.48
CA TRP A 155 -4.35 -2.38 -0.75
C TRP A 155 -3.56 -1.63 -1.82
N ALA A 156 -2.98 -0.47 -1.47
CA ALA A 156 -2.18 0.32 -2.40
C ALA A 156 -0.94 -0.45 -2.88
N ALA A 157 -0.24 -1.13 -1.97
CA ALA A 157 0.91 -1.96 -2.31
C ALA A 157 0.54 -3.14 -3.21
N HIS A 158 -0.56 -3.84 -2.91
CA HIS A 158 -1.05 -4.94 -3.72
C HIS A 158 -1.42 -4.51 -5.15
N HIS A 159 -2.05 -3.34 -5.30
CA HIS A 159 -2.40 -2.79 -6.61
C HIS A 159 -1.14 -2.47 -7.45
N VAL A 160 -0.03 -2.07 -6.84
CA VAL A 160 1.24 -1.90 -7.56
C VAL A 160 1.76 -3.24 -8.07
N THR A 161 1.75 -4.28 -7.23
CA THR A 161 2.20 -5.63 -7.62
C THR A 161 1.34 -6.20 -8.75
N GLU A 162 0.02 -6.08 -8.66
CA GLU A 162 -0.91 -6.52 -9.70
C GLU A 162 -0.66 -5.81 -11.05
N GLN A 163 -0.51 -4.49 -11.04
CA GLN A 163 -0.22 -3.76 -12.28
C GLN A 163 1.19 -4.06 -12.83
N ALA A 164 2.16 -4.37 -11.97
CA ALA A 164 3.49 -4.78 -12.41
C ALA A 164 3.44 -6.12 -13.16
N GLU A 165 2.68 -7.10 -12.65
CA GLU A 165 2.47 -8.38 -13.32
C GLU A 165 1.72 -8.21 -14.64
N ALA A 166 0.70 -7.33 -14.67
CA ALA A 166 -0.08 -7.03 -15.88
C ALA A 166 0.79 -6.48 -17.03
N VAL A 167 1.91 -5.79 -16.75
CA VAL A 167 2.85 -5.34 -17.79
C VAL A 167 3.43 -6.52 -18.57
N SER A 168 3.73 -7.64 -17.91
CA SER A 168 4.28 -8.83 -18.57
C SER A 168 3.27 -9.46 -19.54
N THR A 169 2.01 -9.56 -19.11
CA THR A 169 0.89 -10.05 -19.93
C THR A 169 0.61 -9.10 -21.10
N ALA A 170 0.59 -7.80 -20.84
CA ALA A 170 0.40 -6.77 -21.87
C ALA A 170 1.51 -6.79 -22.94
N ALA A 171 2.77 -6.96 -22.52
CA ALA A 171 3.89 -7.13 -23.43
C ALA A 171 3.74 -8.40 -24.30
N TYR A 172 3.28 -9.51 -23.72
CA TYR A 172 3.04 -10.75 -24.46
C TYR A 172 1.89 -10.63 -25.48
N CYS A 173 0.84 -9.88 -25.15
CA CYS A 173 -0.31 -9.65 -26.02
C CYS A 173 -0.07 -8.61 -27.14
N SER A 174 1.10 -7.97 -27.19
CA SER A 174 1.46 -7.05 -28.27
C SER A 174 1.58 -7.79 -29.63
N PRO A 175 1.41 -7.12 -30.78
CA PRO A 175 1.52 -7.76 -32.11
C PRO A 175 2.98 -8.04 -32.51
N TRP A 176 3.71 -8.82 -31.70
CA TRP A 176 5.15 -9.07 -31.85
C TRP A 176 5.50 -10.19 -32.83
N VAL A 177 4.53 -11.00 -33.24
CA VAL A 177 4.74 -12.19 -34.10
C VAL A 177 5.31 -11.78 -35.46
N ASP A 178 4.79 -10.71 -36.05
CA ASP A 178 5.21 -10.20 -37.36
C ASP A 178 6.37 -9.20 -37.29
N ALA A 179 6.87 -8.91 -36.08
CA ALA A 179 7.93 -7.94 -35.87
C ALA A 179 9.33 -8.47 -36.24
N GLY A 180 10.24 -7.54 -36.53
CA GLY A 180 11.65 -7.83 -36.82
C GLY A 180 12.41 -8.47 -35.64
N PRO A 181 13.57 -9.10 -35.90
CA PRO A 181 14.33 -9.85 -34.88
C PRO A 181 14.84 -8.96 -33.74
N ARG A 182 15.19 -7.69 -34.02
CA ARG A 182 15.61 -6.72 -32.99
C ARG A 182 14.49 -6.40 -32.00
N PHE A 183 13.28 -6.18 -32.50
CA PHE A 183 12.08 -5.95 -31.68
C PHE A 183 11.78 -7.15 -30.78
N LYS A 184 11.73 -8.36 -31.36
CA LYS A 184 11.49 -9.61 -30.63
C LYS A 184 12.49 -9.83 -29.49
N ARG A 185 13.78 -9.52 -29.71
CA ARG A 185 14.82 -9.64 -28.70
C ARG A 185 14.62 -8.65 -27.54
N ALA A 186 14.32 -7.39 -27.84
CA ALA A 186 14.06 -6.36 -26.84
C ALA A 186 12.80 -6.67 -26.01
N LEU A 187 11.72 -7.08 -26.68
CA LEU A 187 10.47 -7.45 -26.01
C LEU A 187 10.65 -8.66 -25.08
N ARG A 188 11.42 -9.67 -25.50
CA ARG A 188 11.73 -10.82 -24.64
C ARG A 188 12.46 -10.41 -23.36
N ILE A 189 13.40 -9.46 -23.45
CA ILE A 189 14.09 -8.91 -22.28
C ILE A 189 13.10 -8.20 -21.37
N LEU A 190 12.22 -7.37 -21.93
CA LEU A 190 11.17 -6.68 -21.18
C LEU A 190 10.27 -7.67 -20.43
N ILE A 191 9.75 -8.70 -21.11
CA ILE A 191 8.90 -9.74 -20.51
C ILE A 191 9.66 -10.44 -19.37
N SER A 192 10.91 -10.84 -19.59
CA SER A 192 11.72 -11.51 -18.57
C SER A 192 11.97 -10.67 -17.33
N ARG A 193 11.97 -9.33 -17.47
CA ARG A 193 12.11 -8.39 -16.37
C ARG A 193 10.78 -8.12 -15.68
N ALA A 194 9.69 -7.98 -16.44
CA ALA A 194 8.34 -7.76 -15.92
C ALA A 194 7.77 -8.98 -15.19
N GLN A 195 8.22 -10.19 -15.52
CA GLN A 195 7.85 -11.42 -14.82
C GLN A 195 8.47 -11.55 -13.42
N LYS A 196 9.46 -10.72 -13.07
CA LYS A 196 10.00 -10.72 -11.70
C LYS A 196 9.00 -10.03 -10.78
N PRO A 197 8.49 -10.71 -9.74
CA PRO A 197 7.43 -10.15 -8.90
C PRO A 197 7.95 -8.90 -8.18
N LEU A 198 7.21 -7.79 -8.34
CA LEU A 198 7.49 -6.53 -7.68
C LEU A 198 6.76 -6.49 -6.34
N VAL A 199 7.42 -7.00 -5.30
CA VAL A 199 6.84 -7.08 -3.96
C VAL A 199 7.37 -5.96 -3.08
N LEU A 200 6.48 -5.09 -2.62
CA LEU A 200 6.76 -4.06 -1.63
C LEU A 200 6.89 -4.73 -0.25
N THR A 201 7.86 -4.29 0.56
CA THR A 201 8.15 -4.90 1.86
C THR A 201 8.15 -3.86 2.98
N ALA A 202 7.53 -4.17 4.11
CA ALA A 202 7.59 -3.40 5.34
C ALA A 202 8.84 -3.81 6.13
N GLY A 203 9.68 -2.84 6.47
CA GLY A 203 10.94 -3.06 7.18
C GLY A 203 11.92 -4.03 6.51
N ARG A 204 11.76 -4.33 5.20
CA ARG A 204 12.44 -5.42 4.47
C ARG A 204 12.19 -6.84 5.02
N LEU A 205 11.27 -7.00 5.96
CA LEU A 205 11.01 -8.28 6.64
C LEU A 205 9.70 -8.91 6.19
N TYR A 206 8.65 -8.11 5.99
CA TYR A 206 7.31 -8.60 5.65
C TYR A 206 6.83 -8.08 4.30
N PRO A 207 6.35 -8.93 3.39
CA PRO A 207 5.68 -8.47 2.18
C PRO A 207 4.39 -7.73 2.55
N VAL A 208 4.16 -6.57 1.94
CA VAL A 208 2.96 -5.75 2.17
C VAL A 208 1.96 -6.07 1.07
N ASN A 209 1.02 -6.95 1.36
CA ASN A 209 -0.02 -7.34 0.42
C ASN A 209 -1.36 -7.60 1.13
N ARG A 210 -2.44 -7.77 0.37
CA ARG A 210 -3.77 -8.05 0.94
C ARG A 210 -3.82 -9.37 1.72
N GLU A 211 -3.08 -10.38 1.28
CA GLU A 211 -3.07 -11.70 1.92
C GLU A 211 -2.46 -11.67 3.32
N THR A 212 -1.37 -10.93 3.51
CA THR A 212 -0.72 -10.74 4.82
C THR A 212 -1.62 -9.98 5.79
N PHE A 213 -2.38 -8.99 5.31
CA PHE A 213 -3.40 -8.34 6.11
C PHE A 213 -4.50 -9.32 6.56
N LEU A 214 -5.05 -10.11 5.64
CA LEU A 214 -6.07 -11.10 5.98
C LEU A 214 -5.56 -12.15 6.98
N SER A 215 -4.31 -12.60 6.79
CA SER A 215 -3.64 -13.50 7.73
C SER A 215 -3.52 -12.88 9.12
N LEU A 216 -3.12 -11.61 9.21
CA LEU A 216 -3.00 -10.87 10.47
C LEU A 216 -4.36 -10.69 11.17
N VAL A 217 -5.42 -10.37 10.42
CA VAL A 217 -6.78 -10.23 10.96
C VAL A 217 -7.30 -11.58 11.49
N ASN A 218 -7.12 -12.66 10.72
CA ASN A 218 -7.54 -14.00 11.14
C ASN A 218 -6.78 -14.49 12.39
N ALA A 219 -5.46 -14.23 12.45
CA ALA A 219 -4.66 -14.52 13.63
C ALA A 219 -5.17 -13.73 14.84
N SER A 220 -5.41 -12.42 14.68
CA SER A 220 -5.92 -11.54 15.75
C SER A 220 -7.27 -12.01 16.29
N TYR A 221 -8.19 -12.39 15.41
CA TYR A 221 -9.49 -12.95 15.80
C TYR A 221 -9.34 -14.27 16.57
N THR A 222 -8.43 -15.14 16.12
CA THR A 222 -8.14 -16.42 16.81
C THR A 222 -7.60 -16.18 18.21
N TYR A 223 -6.65 -15.26 18.37
CA TYR A 223 -6.13 -14.86 19.69
C TYR A 223 -7.22 -14.27 20.59
N TYR A 224 -8.07 -13.40 20.06
CA TYR A 224 -9.21 -12.84 20.81
C TYR A 224 -10.18 -13.93 21.28
N ALA A 225 -10.54 -14.88 20.40
CA ALA A 225 -11.41 -15.99 20.75
C ALA A 225 -10.80 -16.89 21.85
N LEU A 226 -9.50 -17.18 21.76
CA LEU A 226 -8.77 -17.94 22.78
C LEU A 226 -8.76 -17.23 24.13
N LEU A 227 -8.44 -15.92 24.15
CA LEU A 227 -8.48 -15.12 25.37
C LEU A 227 -9.89 -15.09 25.99
N GLY A 228 -10.92 -14.94 25.15
CA GLY A 228 -12.30 -15.01 25.58
C GLY A 228 -12.67 -16.36 26.22
N GLN A 229 -12.19 -17.47 25.65
CA GLN A 229 -12.38 -18.81 26.22
C GLN A 229 -11.63 -18.97 27.55
N MET A 230 -10.38 -18.51 27.65
CA MET A 230 -9.59 -18.57 28.88
C MET A 230 -10.23 -17.74 30.00
N ASN A 231 -10.73 -16.54 29.69
CA ASN A 231 -11.40 -15.69 30.65
C ASN A 231 -12.69 -16.34 31.19
N LYS A 232 -13.52 -16.91 30.31
CA LYS A 232 -14.72 -17.67 30.70
C LYS A 232 -14.38 -18.89 31.58
N ARG A 233 -13.27 -19.57 31.29
CA ARG A 233 -12.80 -20.73 32.08
C ARG A 233 -12.23 -20.34 33.44
N SER A 234 -11.64 -19.15 33.58
CA SER A 234 -11.16 -18.64 34.87
C SER A 234 -12.27 -18.11 35.77
N ALA A 235 -13.46 -17.82 35.21
CA ALA A 235 -14.62 -17.32 35.95
C ALA A 235 -15.57 -18.43 36.43
N ASN A 236 -15.35 -19.68 36.01
CA ASN A 236 -16.04 -20.89 36.45
C ASN A 236 -15.15 -21.69 37.41
#